data_AF-A0A0B7G152-F1
#
_entry.id   AF-A0A0B7G152-F1
#
_cell.length_a   1.000
_cell.length_b   1.000
_cell.length_c   1.000
_cell.angle_alpha   90.00
_cell.angle_beta   90.00
_cell.angle_gamma   90.00
#
_symmetry.space_group_name_H-M   'P 1'
#
loop_
_entity.id
_entity.type
_entity.pdbx_description
1 polymer ?
#
loop_
_entity_poly.entity_id
_entity_poly.type
_entity_poly.pdbx_seq_one_letter_code
_entity_poly.pdbx_strand_id
1 'polypeptide(L)'
;MNSEIRLRWYALALSGEVPAPLEWSTRAAEWVVGAGKGVDAGKGVKGRMKFCRPTFRAINKVIPALAKSSFEAHKDEFHPIARRMIAKDIGVEL
;
A
#
# COMPACT_ATOMS: atom_id res chain seq x y z
N MET A 1 1.99 15.43 -6.57
CA MET A 1 0.56 15.11 -6.42
C MET A 1 0.21 15.09 -4.94
N ASN A 2 -0.93 15.65 -4.54
CA ASN A 2 -1.39 15.64 -3.15
C ASN A 2 -1.68 14.19 -2.69
N SER A 3 -1.25 13.81 -1.48
CA SER A 3 -1.42 12.46 -0.93
C SER A 3 -2.90 12.05 -0.77
N GLU A 4 -3.80 12.99 -0.47
CA GLU A 4 -5.23 12.72 -0.33
C GLU A 4 -5.87 12.39 -1.69
N ILE A 5 -5.52 13.15 -2.73
CA ILE A 5 -5.98 12.90 -4.10
C ILE A 5 -5.48 11.52 -4.55
N ARG A 6 -4.22 11.22 -4.26
CA ARG A 6 -3.61 9.93 -4.62
C ARG A 6 -4.26 8.75 -3.90
N LEU A 7 -4.60 8.89 -2.61
CA LEU A 7 -5.35 7.86 -1.89
C LEU A 7 -6.68 7.56 -2.57
N ARG A 8 -7.44 8.60 -2.93
CA ARG A 8 -8.74 8.45 -3.61
C ARG A 8 -8.59 7.82 -4.99
N TRP A 9 -7.53 8.20 -5.72
CA TRP A 9 -7.20 7.58 -7.01
C TRP A 9 -6.94 6.08 -6.88
N TYR A 10 -6.06 5.66 -5.96
CA TYR A 10 -5.79 4.22 -5.76
C TYR A 10 -7.02 3.46 -5.26
N ALA A 11 -7.83 4.06 -4.40
CA ALA A 11 -9.07 3.45 -3.96
C ALA A 11 -10.00 3.15 -5.15
N LEU A 12 -10.13 4.09 -6.10
CA LEU A 12 -10.93 3.91 -7.31
C LEU A 12 -10.30 2.89 -8.28
N ALA A 13 -9.00 3.03 -8.54
CA ALA A 13 -8.27 2.17 -9.48
C ALA A 13 -8.26 0.70 -9.03
N LEU A 14 -8.18 0.45 -7.72
CA LEU A 14 -8.20 -0.90 -7.15
C LEU A 14 -9.62 -1.45 -6.96
N SER A 15 -10.67 -0.62 -7.04
CA SER A 15 -12.07 -1.08 -7.01
C SER A 15 -12.67 -1.38 -8.39
N GLY A 16 -11.96 -1.05 -9.46
CA GLY A 16 -12.43 -1.27 -10.83
C GLY A 16 -12.30 -2.73 -11.30
N GLU A 17 -12.58 -2.95 -12.58
CA GLU A 17 -12.43 -4.24 -13.24
C GLU A 17 -11.02 -4.42 -13.85
N VAL A 18 -10.62 -5.68 -14.04
CA VAL A 18 -9.37 -6.08 -14.69
C VAL A 18 -9.29 -5.43 -16.09
N PRO A 19 -8.14 -4.89 -16.53
CA PRO A 19 -6.78 -5.07 -15.99
C PRO A 19 -6.29 -3.99 -15.02
N ALA A 20 -7.03 -2.89 -14.85
CA ALA A 20 -6.53 -1.73 -14.12
C ALA A 20 -6.06 -2.03 -12.68
N PRO A 21 -6.79 -2.81 -11.85
CA PRO A 21 -6.33 -3.15 -10.51
C PRO A 21 -4.98 -3.85 -10.48
N LEU A 22 -4.64 -4.70 -11.46
CA LEU A 22 -3.35 -5.40 -11.49
C LEU A 22 -2.20 -4.42 -11.77
N GLU A 23 -2.35 -3.54 -12.75
CA GLU A 23 -1.33 -2.57 -13.13
C GLU A 23 -1.05 -1.57 -12.00
N TRP A 24 -2.11 -1.11 -11.33
CA TRP A 24 -2.01 -0.08 -10.30
C TRP A 24 -1.63 -0.63 -8.92
N SER A 25 -1.81 -1.93 -8.66
CA SER A 25 -1.44 -2.55 -7.38
C SER A 25 0.05 -2.41 -7.06
N THR A 26 0.93 -2.62 -8.03
CA THR A 26 2.38 -2.47 -7.86
C THR A 26 2.76 -1.04 -7.49
N ARG A 27 2.21 -0.06 -8.23
CA ARG A 27 2.43 1.37 -7.94
C ARG A 27 1.88 1.78 -6.58
N ALA A 28 0.73 1.25 -6.18
CA ALA A 28 0.14 1.51 -4.88
C ALA A 28 1.01 0.95 -3.75
N ALA A 29 1.57 -0.25 -3.91
CA ALA A 29 2.49 -0.85 -2.95
C ALA A 29 3.76 0.01 -2.80
N GLU A 30 4.42 0.31 -3.92
CA GLU A 30 5.62 1.17 -3.99
C GLU A 30 5.43 2.52 -3.30
N TRP A 31 4.27 3.16 -3.52
CA TRP A 31 3.94 4.44 -2.91
C TRP A 31 3.81 4.36 -1.38
N VAL A 32 3.21 3.29 -0.85
CA VAL A 32 3.05 3.11 0.60
C VAL A 32 4.37 2.81 1.27
N VAL A 33 5.20 1.96 0.68
CA VAL A 33 6.50 1.58 1.25
C VAL A 33 7.59 2.65 1.03
N GLY A 34 7.33 3.61 0.14
CA GLY A 34 8.27 4.69 -0.19
C GLY A 34 9.43 4.26 -1.07
N ALA A 35 9.34 3.09 -1.70
CA ALA A 35 10.36 2.50 -2.56
C ALA A 35 10.11 2.75 -4.06
N GLY A 36 9.11 3.56 -4.41
CA GLY A 36 8.75 3.83 -5.80
C GLY A 36 9.85 4.52 -6.61
N LYS A 37 10.01 4.10 -7.87
CA LYS A 37 10.89 4.76 -8.85
C LYS A 37 10.10 5.83 -9.62
N GLY A 38 10.78 6.87 -10.10
CA GLY A 38 10.16 7.93 -10.92
C GLY A 38 9.45 9.01 -10.10
N VAL A 39 8.20 9.37 -10.44
CA VAL A 39 7.45 10.49 -9.83
C VAL A 39 7.24 10.36 -8.32
N ASP A 40 7.44 9.16 -7.80
CA ASP A 40 7.19 8.76 -6.41
C ASP A 40 8.46 8.58 -5.58
N ALA A 41 9.64 8.76 -6.19
CA ALA A 41 10.93 8.70 -5.52
C ALA A 41 10.99 9.76 -4.40
N GLY A 42 11.19 9.29 -3.16
CA GLY A 42 11.28 10.14 -1.97
C GLY A 42 9.95 10.74 -1.46
N LYS A 43 8.80 10.38 -2.05
CA LYS A 43 7.46 10.90 -1.68
C LYS A 43 6.52 9.81 -1.15
N GLY A 44 7.10 8.82 -0.47
CA GLY A 44 6.34 7.77 0.21
C GLY A 44 5.47 8.31 1.33
N VAL A 45 4.40 7.59 1.65
CA VAL A 45 3.51 7.90 2.79
C VAL A 45 3.81 7.02 4.01
N LYS A 46 5.03 6.47 4.06
CA LYS A 46 5.52 5.63 5.14
C LYS A 46 5.33 6.33 6.49
N GLY A 47 4.73 5.63 7.45
CA GLY A 47 4.39 6.17 8.78
C GLY A 47 3.06 6.96 8.87
N ARG A 48 2.45 7.35 7.74
CA ARG A 48 1.12 7.97 7.74
C ARG A 48 0.03 6.91 7.66
N MET A 49 -0.41 6.44 8.82
CA MET A 49 -1.39 5.35 8.97
C MET A 49 -2.64 5.51 8.09
N LYS A 50 -3.13 6.74 7.94
CA LYS A 50 -4.33 7.07 7.14
C LYS A 50 -4.21 6.66 5.67
N PHE A 51 -2.98 6.55 5.16
CA PHE A 51 -2.71 6.09 3.81
C PHE A 51 -2.28 4.62 3.79
N CYS A 52 -1.43 4.20 4.73
CA CYS A 52 -0.88 2.85 4.73
C CYS A 52 -1.96 1.77 4.86
N ARG A 53 -2.85 1.88 5.85
CA ARG A 53 -3.85 0.82 6.11
C ARG A 53 -4.87 0.65 4.98
N PRO A 54 -5.53 1.73 4.49
CA PRO A 54 -6.52 1.57 3.42
C PRO A 54 -5.88 1.05 2.13
N THR A 55 -4.67 1.48 1.80
CA THR A 55 -3.99 1.02 0.58
C THR A 55 -3.56 -0.44 0.68
N PHE A 56 -2.96 -0.89 1.80
CA PHE A 56 -2.65 -2.31 1.98
C PHE A 56 -3.91 -3.20 1.94
N ARG A 57 -5.02 -2.75 2.55
CA ARG A 57 -6.30 -3.46 2.45
C ARG A 57 -6.82 -3.54 1.02
N ALA A 58 -6.73 -2.46 0.26
CA ALA A 58 -7.18 -2.42 -1.12
C ALA A 58 -6.34 -3.34 -2.01
N ILE A 59 -5.00 -3.32 -1.86
CA ILE A 59 -4.11 -4.24 -2.58
C ILE A 59 -4.39 -5.68 -2.18
N ASN A 60 -4.59 -5.97 -0.89
CA ASN A 60 -4.86 -7.32 -0.41
C ASN A 60 -6.17 -7.92 -0.97
N LYS A 61 -7.15 -7.08 -1.34
CA LYS A 61 -8.37 -7.54 -2.02
C LYS A 61 -8.15 -7.96 -3.48
N VAL A 62 -7.16 -7.36 -4.14
CA VAL A 62 -6.86 -7.59 -5.56
C VAL A 62 -5.75 -8.63 -5.72
N ILE A 63 -4.61 -8.40 -5.08
CA ILE A 63 -3.42 -9.26 -5.12
C ILE A 63 -2.89 -9.46 -3.68
N PRO A 64 -3.41 -10.44 -2.93
CA PRO A 64 -2.96 -10.74 -1.57
C PRO A 64 -1.45 -10.99 -1.47
N ALA A 65 -0.89 -11.75 -2.43
CA ALA A 65 0.53 -12.10 -2.43
C ALA A 65 1.44 -10.85 -2.48
N LEU A 66 1.07 -9.85 -3.28
CA LEU A 66 1.82 -8.59 -3.41
C LEU A 66 1.74 -7.75 -2.14
N ALA A 67 0.56 -7.69 -1.51
CA ALA A 67 0.39 -6.96 -0.25
C ALA A 67 1.28 -7.54 0.86
N LYS A 68 1.31 -8.87 0.98
CA LYS A 68 2.10 -9.58 1.99
C LYS A 68 3.60 -9.44 1.75
N SER A 69 4.07 -9.72 0.53
CA SER A 69 5.49 -9.62 0.19
C SER A 69 6.04 -8.20 0.36
N SER A 70 5.27 -7.19 -0.07
CA SER A 70 5.65 -5.78 0.07
C SER A 70 5.66 -5.33 1.54
N PHE A 71 4.71 -5.82 2.35
CA PHE A 71 4.70 -5.54 3.77
C PHE A 71 5.87 -6.19 4.49
N GLU A 72 6.13 -7.48 4.25
CA GLU A 72 7.22 -8.21 4.90
C GLU A 72 8.60 -7.61 4.62
N ALA A 73 8.84 -7.17 3.38
CA ALA A 73 10.10 -6.53 2.99
C ALA A 73 10.36 -5.20 3.72
N HIS A 74 9.31 -4.51 4.17
CA HIS A 74 9.41 -3.16 4.75
C HIS A 74 8.82 -3.05 6.16
N LYS A 75 8.47 -4.18 6.80
CA LYS A 75 7.70 -4.21 8.06
C LYS A 75 8.39 -3.47 9.20
N ASP A 76 9.72 -3.55 9.27
CA ASP A 76 10.53 -2.99 10.36
C ASP A 76 10.74 -1.48 10.24
N GLU A 77 10.43 -0.91 9.08
CA GLU A 77 10.48 0.52 8.86
C GLU A 77 9.17 1.23 9.26
N PHE A 78 8.12 0.47 9.57
CA PHE A 78 6.88 1.01 10.12
C PHE A 78 6.94 1.09 11.65
N HIS A 79 6.31 2.12 12.22
CA HIS A 79 6.13 2.21 13.67
C HIS A 79 5.48 0.92 14.22
N PRO A 80 5.86 0.40 15.41
CA PRO A 80 5.37 -0.89 15.92
C PRO A 80 3.84 -1.02 16.01
N ILE A 81 3.14 0.08 16.27
CA ILE A 81 1.67 0.12 16.23
C ILE A 81 1.16 -0.03 14.80
N ALA A 82 1.77 0.65 13.83
CA ALA A 82 1.41 0.55 12.42
C ALA A 82 1.62 -0.85 11.88
N ARG A 83 2.78 -1.44 12.18
CA ARG A 83 3.12 -2.81 11.81
C ARG A 83 2.04 -3.80 12.26
N ARG A 84 1.66 -3.77 13.54
CA ARG A 84 0.59 -4.64 14.09
C ARG A 84 -0.76 -4.45 13.43
N MET A 85 -1.15 -3.21 13.19
CA MET A 85 -2.45 -2.92 12.57
C MET A 85 -2.51 -3.31 11.10
N ILE A 86 -1.42 -3.10 10.35
CA ILE A 86 -1.32 -3.51 8.94
C ILE A 86 -1.28 -5.03 8.83
N ALA A 87 -0.47 -5.71 9.64
CA ALA A 87 -0.40 -7.18 9.67
C ALA A 87 -1.77 -7.82 9.90
N LYS A 88 -2.53 -7.32 10.88
CA LYS A 88 -3.91 -7.75 11.14
C LYS A 88 -4.83 -7.52 9.93
N ASP A 89 -4.68 -6.39 9.25
CA ASP A 89 -5.53 -6.03 8.10
C ASP A 89 -5.26 -6.91 6.86
N ILE A 90 -4.04 -7.44 6.70
CA ILE A 90 -3.66 -8.29 5.56
C ILE A 90 -3.59 -9.79 5.92
N GLY A 91 -3.90 -10.17 7.17
CA GLY A 91 -3.90 -11.56 7.61
C GLY A 91 -2.51 -12.18 7.66
N VAL A 92 -1.52 -11.43 8.17
CA VAL A 92 -0.15 -11.89 8.43
C VAL A 92 0.06 -11.88 9.94
N GLU A 93 0.62 -12.96 10.49
CA GLU A 93 1.06 -13.00 11.89
C GLU A 93 2.45 -12.36 12.01
N LEU A 94 2.66 -11.60 13.10
CA LEU A 94 3.90 -10.86 13.37
C LEU A 94 4.80 -11.56 14.37
#